data_AF-A0A3G2QY84-F1
#
_entry.id   AF-A0A3G2QY84-F1
#
_cell.length_a   1.000
_cell.length_b   1.000
_cell.length_c   1.000
_cell.angle_alpha   90.00
_cell.angle_beta   90.00
_cell.angle_gamma   90.00
#
_symmetry.space_group_name_H-M   'P 1'
#
loop_
_entity.id
_entity.type
_entity.pdbx_description
1 polymer ?
#
loop_
_entity_poly.entity_id
_entity_poly.type
_entity_poly.pdbx_seq_one_letter_code
_entity_poly.pdbx_strand_id
1 'polypeptide(L)'
;MNKKQKNRKIVTQNNRNRMINRRYISTIKTLAKLLIKNMKEIKLQENLEKKKDTLILTSKILNTFFSFLDKAVKKGILHKNTVARKKSKIRRSFDPLKKQTKFIINSSDF
;
A
#
# COMPACT_ATOMS: atom_id res chain seq x y z
N MET A 1 31.84 9.53 28.23
CA MET A 1 30.40 9.30 28.52
C MET A 1 30.24 8.07 29.41
N ASN A 2 29.65 8.22 30.59
CA ASN A 2 29.43 7.13 31.55
C ASN A 2 28.40 6.11 31.00
N LYS A 3 28.53 4.81 31.34
CA LYS A 3 27.60 3.71 30.98
C LYS A 3 26.13 4.10 31.16
N LYS A 4 25.78 4.75 32.27
CA LYS A 4 24.40 5.23 32.55
C LYS A 4 23.90 6.24 31.51
N GLN A 5 24.76 7.17 31.09
CA GLN A 5 24.43 8.16 30.05
C GLN A 5 24.31 7.48 28.67
N LYS A 6 25.18 6.52 28.35
CA LYS A 6 25.08 5.74 27.09
C LYS A 6 23.75 5.00 26.99
N ASN A 7 23.34 4.31 28.07
CA ASN A 7 22.09 3.56 28.10
C ASN A 7 20.87 4.46 27.93
N ARG A 8 20.83 5.62 28.61
CA ARG A 8 19.74 6.61 28.45
C ARG A 8 19.61 7.06 26.99
N LYS A 9 20.73 7.36 26.32
CA LYS A 9 20.75 7.76 24.91
C LYS A 9 20.21 6.66 23.98
N ILE A 10 20.60 5.41 24.19
CA ILE A 10 20.12 4.28 23.37
C ILE A 10 18.61 4.09 23.54
N VAL A 11 18.11 4.15 24.77
CA VAL A 11 16.67 4.01 25.05
C VAL A 11 15.86 5.13 24.39
N THR A 12 16.29 6.39 24.48
CA THR A 12 15.58 7.50 23.85
C THR A 12 15.58 7.39 22.32
N GLN A 13 16.71 6.99 21.72
CA GLN A 13 16.81 6.75 20.28
C GLN A 13 15.90 5.59 19.83
N ASN A 14 15.87 4.49 20.58
CA ASN A 14 15.02 3.34 20.29
C ASN A 14 13.54 3.70 20.37
N ASN A 15 13.13 4.47 21.38
CA ASN A 15 11.76 4.94 21.51
C ASN A 15 11.34 5.81 20.33
N ARG A 16 12.21 6.75 19.91
CA ARG A 16 11.98 7.58 18.73
C ARG A 16 11.80 6.74 17.46
N ASN A 17 12.72 5.80 17.24
CA ASN A 17 12.69 4.91 16.07
C ASN A 17 11.44 4.01 16.08
N ARG A 18 11.06 3.48 17.23
CA ARG A 18 9.84 2.67 17.40
C ARG A 18 8.58 3.45 17.00
N MET A 19 8.45 4.70 17.44
CA MET A 19 7.30 5.55 17.08
C MET A 19 7.22 5.78 15.57
N ILE A 20 8.35 6.12 14.93
CA ILE A 20 8.42 6.33 13.48
C ILE A 20 8.07 5.04 12.73
N ASN A 21 8.70 3.91 13.09
CA ASN A 21 8.45 2.62 12.46
C ASN A 21 6.99 2.20 12.59
N ARG A 22 6.38 2.41 13.77
CA ARG A 22 4.97 2.11 14.02
C ARG A 22 4.06 2.89 13.06
N ARG A 23 4.30 4.20 12.89
CA ARG A 23 3.53 5.06 11.98
C ARG A 23 3.61 4.55 10.54
N TYR A 24 4.80 4.29 10.03
CA TYR A 24 4.95 3.78 8.66
C TYR A 24 4.24 2.43 8.46
N ILE A 25 4.44 1.49 9.39
CA ILE A 25 3.82 0.17 9.31
C ILE A 25 2.30 0.26 9.41
N SER A 26 1.75 1.09 10.29
CA SER A 26 0.30 1.26 10.41
C SER A 26 -0.30 1.87 9.16
N THR A 27 0.30 2.94 8.61
CA THR A 27 -0.17 3.54 7.35
C THR A 27 -0.15 2.54 6.19
N ILE A 28 0.93 1.76 6.03
CA ILE A 28 1.02 0.70 5.00
C ILE A 28 -0.09 -0.34 5.19
N LYS A 29 -0.36 -0.77 6.43
CA LYS A 29 -1.44 -1.73 6.72
C LYS A 29 -2.81 -1.14 6.39
N THR A 30 -3.07 0.11 6.75
CA THR A 30 -4.33 0.80 6.47
C THR A 30 -4.57 0.94 4.96
N LEU A 31 -3.57 1.42 4.22
CA LEU A 31 -3.65 1.52 2.76
C LEU A 31 -3.87 0.16 2.10
N ALA A 32 -3.20 -0.90 2.57
CA ALA A 32 -3.40 -2.24 2.06
C ALA A 32 -4.82 -2.76 2.30
N LYS A 33 -5.40 -2.52 3.49
CA LYS A 33 -6.79 -2.91 3.80
C LYS A 33 -7.78 -2.16 2.91
N LEU A 34 -7.58 -0.86 2.73
CA LEU A 34 -8.40 -0.02 1.86
C LEU A 34 -8.38 -0.53 0.41
N LEU A 35 -7.18 -0.83 -0.12
CA LEU A 35 -7.03 -1.41 -1.45
C LEU A 35 -7.80 -2.73 -1.62
N ILE A 36 -7.67 -3.63 -0.65
CA ILE A 36 -8.37 -4.92 -0.68
C ILE A 36 -9.90 -4.72 -0.63
N LYS A 37 -10.39 -3.77 0.18
CA LYS A 37 -11.80 -3.42 0.25
C LYS A 37 -12.31 -2.92 -1.11
N ASN A 38 -11.66 -1.92 -1.67
CA ASN A 38 -12.07 -1.36 -2.96
C ASN A 38 -12.01 -2.39 -4.09
N MET A 39 -11.00 -3.27 -4.12
CA MET A 39 -10.92 -4.35 -5.09
C MET A 39 -12.08 -5.35 -4.98
N LYS A 40 -12.60 -5.58 -3.76
CA LYS A 40 -13.80 -6.41 -3.56
C LYS A 40 -15.05 -5.70 -4.06
N GLU A 41 -15.19 -4.41 -3.76
CA GLU A 41 -16.31 -3.59 -4.23
C GLU A 41 -16.37 -3.57 -5.77
N ILE A 42 -15.22 -3.36 -6.44
CA ILE A 42 -15.14 -3.39 -7.92
C ILE A 42 -15.61 -4.73 -8.50
N LYS A 43 -15.39 -5.85 -7.80
CA LYS A 43 -15.84 -7.18 -8.25
C LYS A 43 -17.35 -7.36 -8.13
N LEU A 44 -17.97 -6.78 -7.10
CA LEU A 44 -19.41 -6.89 -6.84
C LEU A 44 -20.23 -5.85 -7.61
N GLN A 45 -19.60 -4.73 -8.03
CA GLN A 45 -20.29 -3.64 -8.71
C GLN A 45 -20.71 -4.05 -10.13
N GLU A 46 -22.02 -3.99 -10.39
CA GLU A 46 -22.61 -4.24 -11.71
C GLU A 46 -22.65 -2.98 -12.58
N ASN A 47 -22.85 -1.80 -11.96
CA ASN A 47 -22.88 -0.52 -12.68
C ASN A 47 -21.48 -0.13 -13.19
N LEU A 48 -21.36 0.02 -14.52
CA LEU A 48 -20.10 0.28 -15.21
C LEU A 48 -19.46 1.64 -14.86
N GLU A 49 -20.24 2.72 -14.77
CA GLU A 49 -19.72 4.06 -14.46
C GLU A 49 -19.16 4.11 -13.03
N LYS A 50 -19.92 3.63 -12.04
CA LYS A 50 -19.43 3.56 -10.65
C LYS A 50 -18.20 2.66 -10.52
N LYS A 51 -18.11 1.60 -11.34
CA LYS A 51 -16.95 0.70 -11.39
C LYS A 51 -15.71 1.39 -11.96
N LYS A 52 -15.85 2.25 -12.97
CA LYS A 52 -14.75 3.07 -13.51
C LYS A 52 -14.21 4.03 -12.46
N ASP A 53 -15.08 4.79 -11.80
CA ASP A 53 -14.70 5.77 -10.78
C ASP A 53 -13.94 5.14 -9.61
N THR A 54 -14.47 4.03 -9.09
CA THR A 54 -13.82 3.29 -7.99
C THR A 54 -12.47 2.72 -8.41
N LEU A 55 -12.30 2.30 -9.66
CA LEU A 55 -11.03 1.82 -10.21
C LEU A 55 -10.00 2.96 -10.34
N ILE A 56 -10.41 4.15 -10.79
CA ILE A 56 -9.56 5.34 -10.86
C ILE A 56 -9.07 5.71 -9.46
N LEU A 57 -9.99 5.77 -8.49
CA LEU A 57 -9.66 6.05 -7.09
C LEU A 57 -8.69 4.99 -6.52
N THR A 58 -8.97 3.73 -6.76
CA THR A 58 -8.13 2.60 -6.33
C THR A 58 -6.73 2.67 -6.94
N SER A 59 -6.62 3.08 -8.21
CA SER A 59 -5.32 3.28 -8.87
C SER A 59 -4.51 4.39 -8.21
N LYS A 60 -5.15 5.51 -7.82
CA LYS A 60 -4.49 6.60 -7.08
C LYS A 60 -3.96 6.09 -5.73
N ILE A 61 -4.78 5.35 -4.98
CA ILE A 61 -4.39 4.75 -3.69
C ILE A 61 -3.26 3.73 -3.86
N LEU A 62 -3.26 2.98 -4.97
CA LEU A 62 -2.22 2.00 -5.27
C LEU A 62 -0.85 2.69 -5.47
N ASN A 63 -0.84 3.81 -6.19
CA ASN A 63 0.37 4.61 -6.40
C ASN A 63 0.91 5.17 -5.08
N THR A 64 0.03 5.70 -4.22
CA THR A 64 0.45 6.20 -2.90
C THR A 64 0.97 5.06 -2.02
N PHE A 65 0.33 3.89 -2.05
CA PHE A 65 0.80 2.68 -1.34
C PHE A 65 2.19 2.24 -1.79
N PHE A 66 2.45 2.18 -3.10
CA PHE A 66 3.78 1.84 -3.62
C PHE A 66 4.84 2.88 -3.25
N SER A 67 4.52 4.18 -3.36
CA SER A 67 5.41 5.25 -2.91
C SER A 67 5.76 5.11 -1.42
N PHE A 68 4.77 4.80 -0.57
CA PHE A 68 5.00 4.59 0.86
C PHE A 68 5.88 3.38 1.15
N LEU A 69 5.68 2.29 0.42
CA LEU A 69 6.50 1.09 0.53
C LEU A 69 7.97 1.37 0.17
N ASP A 70 8.23 2.08 -0.92
CA ASP A 70 9.60 2.42 -1.33
C ASP A 70 10.26 3.39 -0.37
N LYS A 71 9.51 4.37 0.14
CA LYS A 71 9.97 5.26 1.22
C LYS A 71 10.31 4.47 2.48
N ALA A 72 9.55 3.44 2.83
CA ALA A 72 9.85 2.58 3.97
C ALA A 72 11.14 1.76 3.79
N VAL A 73 11.47 1.33 2.56
CA VAL A 73 12.77 0.72 2.25
C VAL A 73 13.89 1.73 2.40
N LYS A 74 13.76 2.92 1.78
CA LYS A 74 14.77 3.99 1.85
C LYS A 74 15.07 4.42 3.28
N LYS A 75 14.06 4.39 4.16
CA LYS A 75 14.19 4.73 5.59
C LYS A 75 14.66 3.54 6.46
N GLY A 76 14.94 2.38 5.88
CA GLY A 76 15.42 1.19 6.61
C GLY A 76 14.36 0.54 7.52
N ILE A 77 13.07 0.84 7.31
CA ILE A 77 11.96 0.35 8.16
C ILE A 77 11.54 -1.06 7.73
N LEU A 78 11.56 -1.33 6.42
CA LEU A 78 11.23 -2.63 5.84
C LEU A 78 12.35 -3.11 4.93
N HIS A 79 12.63 -4.41 4.97
CA HIS A 79 13.57 -5.02 4.04
C HIS A 79 13.04 -5.03 2.60
N LYS A 80 13.94 -4.85 1.62
CA LYS A 80 13.62 -4.80 0.18
C LYS A 80 12.76 -5.98 -0.29
N ASN A 81 13.06 -7.20 0.16
CA ASN A 81 12.30 -8.39 -0.24
C ASN A 81 10.89 -8.40 0.35
N THR A 82 10.71 -7.89 1.57
CA THR A 82 9.39 -7.78 2.19
C THR A 82 8.50 -6.82 1.41
N VAL A 83 9.09 -5.72 0.93
CA VAL A 83 8.38 -4.75 0.09
C VAL A 83 8.07 -5.32 -1.30
N ALA A 84 9.03 -5.98 -1.95
CA ALA A 84 8.82 -6.64 -3.23
C ALA A 84 7.67 -7.67 -3.17
N ARG A 85 7.63 -8.51 -2.13
CA ARG A 85 6.52 -9.47 -1.91
C ARG A 85 5.18 -8.77 -1.75
N LYS A 86 5.11 -7.67 -0.99
CA LYS A 86 3.86 -6.90 -0.80
C LYS A 86 3.38 -6.26 -2.10
N LYS A 87 4.29 -5.70 -2.90
CA LYS A 87 3.97 -5.14 -4.23
C LYS A 87 3.43 -6.20 -5.17
N SER A 88 4.12 -7.34 -5.27
CA SER A 88 3.72 -8.46 -6.13
C SER A 88 2.33 -8.98 -5.77
N LYS A 89 2.05 -9.17 -4.47
CA LYS A 89 0.74 -9.66 -4.00
C LYS A 89 -0.42 -8.74 -4.43
N ILE A 90 -0.25 -7.42 -4.30
CA ILE A 90 -1.31 -6.47 -4.68
C ILE A 90 -1.46 -6.39 -6.19
N ARG A 91 -0.37 -6.35 -6.96
CA ARG A 91 -0.41 -6.34 -8.43
C ARG A 91 -1.13 -7.56 -9.00
N ARG A 92 -0.81 -8.75 -8.50
CA ARG A 92 -1.46 -10.00 -8.91
C ARG A 92 -2.99 -9.95 -8.79
N SER A 93 -3.52 -9.28 -7.77
CA SER A 93 -4.96 -9.12 -7.59
C SER A 93 -5.57 -7.98 -8.42
N PHE A 94 -4.80 -6.92 -8.68
CA PHE A 94 -5.30 -5.70 -9.34
C PHE A 94 -5.24 -5.75 -10.86
N ASP A 95 -4.16 -6.29 -11.43
CA ASP A 95 -3.92 -6.29 -12.88
C ASP A 95 -5.04 -7.02 -13.66
N PRO A 96 -5.58 -8.17 -13.19
CA PRO A 96 -6.72 -8.82 -13.85
C PRO A 96 -7.99 -7.96 -13.87
N LEU A 97 -8.28 -7.24 -12.77
CA LEU A 97 -9.44 -6.36 -12.67
C LEU A 97 -9.38 -5.24 -13.70
N LYS A 98 -8.21 -4.63 -13.86
CA LYS A 98 -7.98 -3.57 -14.83
C LYS A 98 -8.10 -4.07 -16.27
N LYS A 99 -7.67 -5.31 -16.56
CA LYS A 99 -7.80 -5.91 -17.89
C LYS A 99 -9.26 -6.19 -18.24
N GLN A 100 -10.04 -6.76 -17.31
CA GLN A 100 -11.47 -7.01 -17.50
C GLN A 100 -12.25 -5.73 -17.80
N THR A 101 -12.03 -4.65 -17.03
CA THR A 101 -12.74 -3.39 -17.27
C THR A 101 -12.37 -2.75 -18.60
N LYS A 102 -11.10 -2.82 -19.03
CA LYS A 102 -10.69 -2.31 -20.35
C LYS A 102 -11.36 -3.08 -21.48
N PHE A 103 -11.46 -4.40 -21.35
CA PHE A 103 -12.14 -5.23 -22.34
C PHE A 103 -13.63 -4.86 -22.47
N ILE A 104 -14.33 -4.71 -21.34
CA ILE A 104 -15.77 -4.37 -21.30
C ILE A 104 -16.06 -3.02 -21.98
N ILE A 105 -15.23 -2.00 -21.74
CA ILE A 105 -15.40 -0.66 -22.34
C ILE A 105 -15.21 -0.74 -23.85
N ASN A 106 -14.15 -1.40 -24.31
CA ASN A 106 -13.87 -1.52 -25.74
C ASN A 106 -14.94 -2.36 -26.48
N SER A 107 -15.63 -3.27 -25.80
CA SER A 107 -16.71 -4.08 -26.39
C SER A 107 -18.08 -3.41 -26.39
N SER A 108 -18.30 -2.35 -25.59
CA SER A 108 -19.55 -1.58 -25.59
C SER A 108 -19.58 -0.46 -26.64
N ASP A 109 -18.45 -0.19 -27.26
CA ASP A 109 -18.25 0.86 -28.26
C ASP A 109 -18.41 0.34 -29.72
N PHE A 110 -18.85 -0.92 -29.88
CA PHE A 110 -19.27 -1.56 -31.14
C PHE A 110 -20.73 -1.98 -31.03
#